data_AF-A0A7S0RCJ3-F1
#
_entry.id   AF-A0A7S0RCJ3-F1
#
_cell.length_a   1.000
_cell.length_b   1.000
_cell.length_c   1.000
_cell.angle_alpha   90.00
_cell.angle_beta   90.00
_cell.angle_gamma   90.00
#
_symmetry.space_group_name_H-M   'P 1'
#
loop_
_entity.id
_entity.type
_entity.pdbx_description
1 polymer ?
#
loop_
_entity_poly.entity_id
_entity_poly.type
_entity_poly.pdbx_seq_one_letter_code
_entity_poly.pdbx_strand_id
1 'polypeptide(L)'
;VVLQNCHLAKSFLPRLEVLCEKTLGGEGPSGPVHPEFRLWLTSYPSEHFPQAILENGLKITNEAPKGLRAGLERIYRSDPVTDDAFLEGCAAPDPFKNLLLGLAFFHCVVVGRRAYGPVGWNIPYTFNENDLRISVRQLRMFLDEYGTPPLAMLSYTAGECNYGG
;
A
#
# COMPACT_ATOMS: atom_id res chain seq x y z
N VAL A 1 -21.15 -4.51 3.44
CA VAL A 1 -20.51 -4.19 4.75
C VAL A 1 -19.02 -4.52 4.66
N VAL A 2 -18.15 -3.65 5.16
CA VAL A 2 -16.70 -3.88 5.20
C VAL A 2 -16.24 -3.79 6.66
N LEU A 3 -15.65 -4.85 7.20
CA LEU A 3 -14.99 -4.86 8.50
C LEU A 3 -13.48 -4.84 8.27
N GLN A 4 -12.81 -3.83 8.81
CA GLN A 4 -11.37 -3.66 8.65
C GLN A 4 -10.61 -4.09 9.90
N ASN A 5 -9.38 -4.54 9.70
CA ASN A 5 -8.43 -4.89 10.76
C ASN A 5 -8.95 -5.95 11.75
N CYS A 6 -9.62 -6.98 11.24
CA CYS A 6 -10.31 -7.99 12.05
C CYS A 6 -9.38 -8.75 13.02
N HIS A 7 -8.10 -8.93 12.69
CA HIS A 7 -7.07 -9.49 13.58
C HIS A 7 -6.93 -8.76 14.93
N LEU A 8 -7.35 -7.50 15.04
CA LEU A 8 -7.36 -6.74 16.30
C LEU A 8 -8.59 -7.04 17.16
N ALA A 9 -9.66 -7.58 16.58
CA ALA A 9 -10.96 -7.75 17.21
C ALA A 9 -11.17 -9.17 17.76
N LYS A 10 -10.18 -9.70 18.50
CA LYS A 10 -10.13 -11.09 18.97
C LYS A 10 -11.41 -11.55 19.70
N SER A 11 -11.98 -10.71 20.56
CA SER A 11 -13.20 -11.04 21.31
C SER A 11 -14.48 -11.01 20.46
N PHE A 12 -14.47 -10.30 19.34
CA PHE A 12 -15.63 -10.16 18.46
C PHE A 12 -15.70 -11.28 17.41
N LEU A 13 -14.55 -11.79 16.96
CA LEU A 13 -14.46 -12.79 15.90
C LEU A 13 -15.32 -14.05 16.12
N PRO A 14 -15.37 -14.67 17.33
CA PRO A 14 -16.26 -15.81 17.57
C PRO A 14 -17.75 -15.44 17.45
N ARG A 15 -18.12 -14.22 17.85
CA ARG A 15 -19.49 -13.73 17.69
C ARG A 15 -19.82 -13.48 16.22
N LEU A 16 -18.85 -12.99 15.44
CA LEU A 16 -19.00 -12.80 14.01
C LEU A 16 -19.24 -14.14 13.30
N GLU A 17 -18.54 -15.20 13.69
CA GLU A 17 -18.73 -16.56 13.15
C GLU A 17 -20.17 -17.04 13.34
N VAL A 18 -20.69 -16.98 14.57
CA VAL A 18 -22.08 -17.34 14.89
C VAL A 18 -23.09 -16.49 14.11
N LEU A 19 -22.80 -15.19 13.93
CA LEU A 19 -23.65 -14.31 13.14
C LEU A 19 -23.65 -14.68 11.66
N CYS A 20 -22.48 -15.02 11.09
CA CYS A 20 -22.35 -15.48 9.72
C CYS A 20 -23.13 -16.78 9.51
N GLU A 21 -22.97 -17.78 10.38
CA GLU A 21 -23.69 -19.06 10.28
C GLU A 21 -25.21 -18.88 10.29
N LYS A 22 -25.74 -18.14 11.27
CA LYS A 22 -27.18 -17.92 11.41
C LYS A 22 -27.75 -17.08 10.27
N THR A 23 -27.07 -15.98 9.93
CA THR A 23 -27.62 -14.99 9.01
C THR A 23 -27.44 -15.42 7.56
N LEU A 24 -26.25 -15.91 7.18
CA LEU A 24 -25.99 -16.39 5.82
C LEU A 24 -26.62 -17.76 5.57
N GLY A 25 -26.82 -18.58 6.61
CA GLY A 25 -27.52 -19.86 6.53
C GLY A 25 -29.05 -19.75 6.40
N GLY A 26 -29.62 -18.54 6.43
CA GLY A 26 -31.05 -18.32 6.26
C GLY A 26 -31.89 -18.48 7.53
N GLU A 27 -31.27 -18.75 8.67
CA GLU A 27 -31.90 -18.83 10.01
C GLU A 27 -31.86 -17.48 10.76
N GLY A 28 -31.59 -16.40 10.04
CA GLY A 28 -31.52 -15.06 10.60
C GLY A 28 -32.90 -14.59 11.13
N PRO A 29 -32.92 -13.69 12.13
CA PRO A 29 -34.17 -13.16 12.69
C PRO A 29 -35.01 -12.39 11.66
N SER A 30 -34.39 -11.97 10.55
CA SER A 30 -35.02 -11.20 9.47
C SER A 30 -35.29 -12.04 8.21
N GLY A 31 -35.11 -13.37 8.27
CA GLY A 31 -35.19 -14.25 7.10
C GLY A 31 -33.90 -14.31 6.27
N PRO A 32 -33.97 -14.82 5.02
CA PRO A 32 -32.80 -14.99 4.16
C PRO A 32 -32.17 -13.65 3.77
N VAL A 33 -30.83 -13.64 3.70
CA VAL A 33 -30.04 -12.46 3.32
C VAL A 33 -30.29 -12.08 1.86
N HIS A 34 -30.31 -10.77 1.59
CA HIS A 34 -30.48 -10.25 0.23
C HIS A 34 -29.38 -10.78 -0.71
N PRO A 35 -29.70 -11.23 -1.94
CA PRO A 35 -28.73 -11.82 -2.87
C PRO A 35 -27.53 -10.94 -3.23
N GLU A 36 -27.71 -9.61 -3.19
CA GLU A 36 -26.63 -8.64 -3.47
C GLU A 36 -25.81 -8.24 -2.24
N PHE A 37 -26.18 -8.72 -1.05
CA PHE A 37 -25.40 -8.42 0.15
C PHE A 37 -23.99 -9.00 0.02
N ARG A 38 -22.99 -8.21 0.43
CA ARG A 38 -21.58 -8.62 0.51
C ARG A 38 -21.01 -8.22 1.85
N LEU A 39 -20.36 -9.17 2.52
CA LEU A 39 -19.55 -8.95 3.70
C LEU A 39 -18.07 -9.08 3.31
N TRP A 40 -17.32 -7.99 3.47
CA TRP A 40 -15.88 -7.94 3.22
C TRP A 40 -15.14 -7.84 4.55
N LEU A 41 -14.09 -8.64 4.70
CA LEU A 41 -13.24 -8.66 5.89
C LEU A 41 -11.81 -8.38 5.48
N THR A 42 -11.13 -7.44 6.14
CA THR A 42 -9.67 -7.25 5.98
C THR A 42 -8.95 -7.63 7.26
N SER A 43 -7.89 -8.44 7.13
CA SER A 43 -7.14 -8.95 8.28
C SER A 43 -5.72 -9.33 7.89
N TYR A 44 -4.76 -9.15 8.82
CA TYR A 44 -3.52 -9.92 8.78
C TYR A 44 -3.80 -11.38 9.18
N PRO A 45 -2.90 -12.32 8.82
CA PRO A 45 -2.93 -13.68 9.34
C PRO A 45 -2.99 -13.67 10.87
N SER A 46 -3.89 -14.46 11.45
CA SER A 46 -4.08 -14.54 12.90
C SER A 46 -4.58 -15.92 13.28
N GLU A 47 -4.01 -16.51 14.33
CA GLU A 47 -4.41 -17.82 14.86
C GLU A 47 -5.82 -17.83 15.47
N HIS A 48 -6.37 -16.65 15.76
CA HIS A 48 -7.72 -16.52 16.35
C HIS A 48 -8.78 -16.20 15.31
N PHE A 49 -8.41 -16.13 14.02
CA PHE A 49 -9.37 -15.88 12.97
C PHE A 49 -10.28 -17.12 12.79
N PRO A 50 -11.62 -16.97 12.77
CA PRO A 50 -12.52 -18.13 12.79
C PRO A 50 -12.37 -19.01 11.55
N GLN A 51 -12.17 -20.31 11.77
CA GLN A 51 -11.96 -21.27 10.70
C GLN A 51 -13.18 -21.39 9.79
N ALA A 52 -14.41 -21.35 10.33
CA ALA A 52 -15.61 -21.48 9.50
C ALA A 52 -15.78 -20.30 8.54
N ILE A 53 -15.42 -19.08 8.97
CA ILE A 53 -15.43 -17.90 8.09
C ILE A 53 -14.37 -18.04 7.01
N LEU A 54 -13.18 -18.56 7.36
CA LEU A 54 -12.16 -18.86 6.36
C LEU A 54 -12.73 -19.89 5.39
N GLU A 55 -13.05 -21.11 5.79
CA GLU A 55 -13.49 -22.19 4.90
C GLU A 55 -14.61 -21.76 3.94
N ASN A 56 -15.64 -21.09 4.44
CA ASN A 56 -16.81 -20.68 3.67
C ASN A 56 -16.64 -19.36 2.89
N GLY A 57 -15.56 -18.60 3.11
CA GLY A 57 -15.29 -17.32 2.46
C GLY A 57 -14.38 -17.41 1.23
N LEU A 58 -14.43 -16.39 0.37
CA LEU A 58 -13.40 -16.16 -0.65
C LEU A 58 -12.19 -15.46 0.00
N LYS A 59 -10.99 -16.00 -0.22
CA LYS A 59 -9.74 -15.41 0.30
C LYS A 59 -8.98 -14.78 -0.84
N ILE A 60 -8.57 -13.54 -0.66
CA ILE A 60 -7.74 -12.80 -1.60
C ILE A 60 -6.55 -12.28 -0.81
N THR A 61 -5.33 -12.59 -1.28
CA THR A 61 -4.11 -12.03 -0.72
C THR A 61 -3.72 -10.77 -1.48
N ASN A 62 -3.57 -9.66 -0.76
CA ASN A 62 -3.03 -8.43 -1.31
C ASN A 62 -1.50 -8.44 -1.12
N GLU A 63 -0.79 -9.04 -2.07
CA GLU A 63 0.67 -9.03 -2.09
C GLU A 63 1.20 -7.83 -2.87
N ALA A 64 2.35 -7.31 -2.46
CA ALA A 64 3.05 -6.30 -3.26
C ALA A 64 3.43 -6.86 -4.64
N PRO A 65 3.44 -6.03 -5.71
CA PRO A 65 3.84 -6.48 -7.04
C PRO A 65 5.25 -7.09 -7.02
N LYS A 66 5.38 -8.26 -7.64
CA LYS A 66 6.64 -9.01 -7.66
C LYS A 66 7.56 -8.47 -8.74
N GLY A 67 8.72 -7.94 -8.32
CA GLY A 67 9.79 -7.49 -9.20
C GLY A 67 9.79 -5.99 -9.50
N LEU A 68 10.97 -5.49 -9.87
CA LEU A 68 11.22 -4.06 -10.11
C LEU A 68 10.31 -3.47 -11.18
N ARG A 69 10.13 -4.17 -12.30
CA ARG A 69 9.30 -3.70 -13.42
C ARG A 69 7.84 -3.49 -13.01
N ALA A 70 7.23 -4.49 -12.36
CA ALA A 70 5.85 -4.39 -11.89
C ALA A 70 5.69 -3.31 -10.82
N GLY A 71 6.71 -3.14 -9.96
CA GLY A 71 6.75 -2.04 -8.99
C GLY A 71 6.76 -0.65 -9.66
N LEU A 72 7.61 -0.47 -10.67
CA LEU A 72 7.67 0.78 -11.45
C LEU A 72 6.35 1.03 -12.19
N GLU A 73 5.81 0.04 -12.91
CA GLU A 73 4.53 0.16 -13.60
C GLU A 73 3.40 0.56 -12.64
N ARG A 74 3.39 0.03 -11.41
CA ARG A 74 2.46 0.46 -10.37
C ARG A 74 2.66 1.92 -9.97
N ILE A 75 3.89 2.37 -9.77
CA ILE A 75 4.19 3.77 -9.39
C ILE A 75 3.69 4.74 -10.46
N TYR A 76 3.94 4.45 -11.73
CA TYR A 76 3.51 5.32 -12.84
C TYR A 76 1.99 5.32 -13.06
N ARG A 77 1.26 4.34 -12.53
CA ARG A 77 -0.22 4.26 -12.54
C ARG A 77 -0.87 4.79 -11.26
N SER A 78 -0.08 5.36 -10.36
CA SER A 78 -0.55 5.85 -9.06
C SER A 78 -0.38 7.36 -8.93
N ASP A 79 -1.21 7.98 -8.09
CA ASP A 79 -1.05 9.39 -7.75
C ASP A 79 0.30 9.66 -7.05
N PRO A 80 0.96 10.79 -7.35
CA PRO A 80 0.53 11.84 -8.29
C PRO A 80 1.01 11.62 -9.74
N VAL A 81 1.77 10.56 -10.02
CA VAL A 81 2.46 10.38 -11.31
C VAL A 81 1.49 10.09 -12.46
N THR A 82 0.36 9.45 -12.18
CA THR A 82 -0.68 9.16 -13.17
C THR A 82 -1.40 10.40 -13.70
N ASP A 83 -1.27 11.55 -13.04
CA ASP A 83 -1.86 12.81 -13.50
C ASP A 83 -0.90 13.49 -14.49
N ASP A 84 -1.32 13.57 -15.74
CA ASP A 84 -0.54 14.20 -16.82
C ASP A 84 -0.19 15.66 -16.51
N ALA A 85 -1.07 16.40 -15.81
CA ALA A 85 -0.79 17.78 -15.42
C ALA A 85 0.37 17.84 -14.40
N PHE A 86 0.44 16.86 -13.50
CA PHE A 86 1.55 16.73 -12.56
C PHE A 86 2.83 16.26 -13.24
N LEU A 87 2.75 15.27 -14.13
CA LEU A 87 3.91 14.68 -14.79
C LEU A 87 4.56 15.65 -15.79
N GLU A 88 3.75 16.35 -16.59
CA GLU A 88 4.21 17.23 -17.67
C GLU A 88 4.34 18.69 -17.24
N GLY A 89 3.70 19.10 -16.14
CA GLY A 89 3.63 20.52 -15.78
C GLY A 89 4.92 21.14 -15.23
N CYS A 90 6.06 20.43 -15.20
CA CYS A 90 7.25 20.85 -14.43
C CYS A 90 8.01 21.95 -15.13
N ALA A 91 8.50 22.93 -14.35
CA ALA A 91 9.37 23.97 -14.89
C ALA A 91 10.65 23.37 -15.52
N ALA A 92 11.11 22.23 -15.00
CA ALA A 92 12.26 21.48 -15.49
C ALA A 92 11.85 20.03 -15.80
N PRO A 93 11.20 19.75 -16.95
CA PRO A 93 10.59 18.45 -17.24
C PRO A 93 11.61 17.32 -17.42
N ASP A 94 12.72 17.54 -18.14
CA ASP A 94 13.73 16.50 -18.35
C ASP A 94 14.43 16.10 -17.04
N PRO A 95 14.92 17.04 -16.20
CA PRO A 95 15.47 16.69 -14.89
C PRO A 95 14.44 16.00 -14.00
N PHE A 96 13.18 16.46 -14.01
CA PHE A 96 12.11 15.87 -13.21
C PHE A 96 11.86 14.40 -13.57
N LYS A 97 11.67 14.08 -14.85
CA LYS A 97 11.38 12.71 -15.30
C LYS A 97 12.55 11.77 -15.02
N ASN A 98 13.79 12.22 -15.21
CA ASN A 98 14.99 11.44 -14.91
C ASN A 98 15.12 11.13 -13.41
N LEU A 99 14.90 12.13 -12.55
CA LEU A 99 14.99 11.97 -11.10
C LEU A 99 13.79 11.20 -10.53
N LEU A 100 12.61 11.37 -11.11
CA LEU A 100 11.41 10.59 -10.77
C LEU A 100 11.66 9.10 -11.00
N LEU A 101 12.24 8.73 -12.15
CA LEU A 101 12.61 7.33 -12.42
C LEU A 101 13.62 6.81 -11.39
N GLY A 102 14.65 7.60 -11.07
CA GLY A 102 15.64 7.25 -10.05
C GLY A 102 15.03 7.01 -8.67
N LEU A 103 14.13 7.90 -8.24
CA LEU A 103 13.42 7.82 -6.97
C LEU A 103 12.45 6.63 -6.93
N ALA A 104 11.70 6.39 -8.02
CA ALA A 104 10.80 5.26 -8.15
C ALA A 104 11.57 3.92 -8.12
N PHE A 105 12.70 3.86 -8.82
CA PHE A 105 13.58 2.70 -8.80
C PHE A 105 14.15 2.45 -7.40
N PHE A 106 14.65 3.49 -6.74
CA PHE A 106 15.12 3.42 -5.36
C PHE A 106 14.04 2.87 -4.42
N HIS A 107 12.82 3.40 -4.47
CA HIS A 107 11.70 2.91 -3.68
C HIS A 107 11.43 1.41 -3.92
N CYS A 108 11.37 0.99 -5.18
CA CYS A 108 11.17 -0.43 -5.52
C CYS A 108 12.30 -1.32 -4.98
N VAL A 109 13.55 -0.87 -5.05
CA VAL A 109 14.70 -1.61 -4.48
C VAL A 109 14.58 -1.72 -2.97
N VAL A 110 14.33 -0.62 -2.28
CA VAL A 110 14.23 -0.56 -0.82
C VAL A 110 13.10 -1.45 -0.29
N VAL A 111 11.93 -1.39 -0.93
CA VAL A 111 10.79 -2.28 -0.62
C VAL A 111 11.13 -3.72 -0.95
N GLY A 112 11.72 -3.99 -2.13
CA GLY A 112 12.09 -5.34 -2.58
C GLY A 112 13.12 -6.02 -1.70
N ARG A 113 14.05 -5.26 -1.10
CA ARG A 113 15.06 -5.77 -0.15
C ARG A 113 14.43 -6.46 1.07
N ARG A 114 13.20 -6.10 1.46
CA ARG A 114 12.48 -6.77 2.56
C ARG A 114 12.28 -8.27 2.34
N ALA A 115 12.28 -8.74 1.09
CA ALA A 115 12.18 -10.16 0.77
C ALA A 115 13.41 -10.99 1.18
N TYR A 116 14.53 -10.34 1.51
CA TYR A 116 15.81 -11.00 1.84
C TYR A 116 16.12 -11.03 3.35
N GLY A 117 15.12 -10.76 4.19
CA GLY A 117 15.27 -10.80 5.64
C GLY A 117 16.44 -9.94 6.14
N PRO A 118 17.29 -10.43 7.07
CA PRO A 118 18.43 -9.69 7.61
C PRO A 118 19.46 -9.23 6.58
N VAL A 119 19.62 -9.95 5.45
CA VAL A 119 20.55 -9.55 4.37
C VAL A 119 20.03 -8.32 3.63
N GLY A 120 18.71 -8.17 3.56
CA GLY A 120 18.05 -6.98 3.05
C GLY A 120 18.11 -5.82 4.03
N TRP A 121 17.65 -6.07 5.26
CA TRP A 121 17.54 -5.10 6.34
C TRP A 121 17.80 -5.78 7.69
N ASN A 122 18.80 -5.32 8.44
CA ASN A 122 19.07 -5.81 9.80
C ASN A 122 17.84 -5.62 10.72
N ILE A 123 17.15 -4.48 10.57
CA ILE A 123 15.89 -4.17 11.22
C ILE A 123 14.89 -3.79 10.13
N PRO A 124 13.78 -4.54 9.95
CA PRO A 124 12.85 -4.28 8.86
C PRO A 124 12.07 -2.98 9.10
N TYR A 125 12.21 -2.03 8.19
CA TYR A 125 11.37 -0.83 8.15
C TYR A 125 10.18 -1.03 7.20
N THR A 126 9.05 -0.39 7.52
CA THR A 126 7.81 -0.48 6.72
C THR A 126 7.69 0.72 5.78
N PHE A 127 8.57 0.74 4.77
CA PHE A 127 8.45 1.68 3.67
C PHE A 127 7.12 1.48 2.96
N ASN A 128 6.43 2.58 2.69
CA ASN A 128 5.08 2.60 2.14
C ASN A 128 4.96 3.63 1.01
N GLU A 129 3.79 3.67 0.36
CA GLU A 129 3.55 4.53 -0.80
C GLU A 129 3.52 6.03 -0.44
N ASN A 130 3.24 6.37 0.82
CA ASN A 130 3.25 7.76 1.27
C ASN A 130 4.68 8.33 1.27
N ASP A 131 5.68 7.54 1.66
CA ASP A 131 7.10 7.93 1.65
C ASP A 131 7.56 8.30 0.23
N LEU A 132 7.10 7.53 -0.77
CA LEU A 132 7.34 7.84 -2.18
C LEU A 132 6.55 9.09 -2.62
N ARG A 133 5.25 9.17 -2.30
CA ARG A 133 4.38 10.28 -2.72
C ARG A 133 4.91 11.63 -2.22
N ILE A 134 5.32 11.72 -0.97
CA ILE A 134 5.88 12.97 -0.43
C ILE A 134 7.20 13.31 -1.11
N SER A 135 8.08 12.32 -1.31
CA SER A 135 9.38 12.50 -1.99
C SER A 135 9.21 12.99 -3.43
N VAL A 136 8.25 12.45 -4.17
CA VAL A 136 7.94 12.88 -5.55
C VAL A 136 7.39 14.31 -5.59
N ARG A 137 6.53 14.68 -4.64
CA ARG A 137 6.01 16.05 -4.54
C ARG A 137 7.11 17.05 -4.16
N GLN A 138 8.00 16.69 -3.24
CA GLN A 138 9.14 17.52 -2.86
C GLN A 138 10.11 17.71 -4.03
N LEU A 139 10.42 16.62 -4.75
CA LEU A 139 11.22 16.69 -5.98
C LEU A 139 10.64 17.69 -6.97
N ARG A 140 9.32 17.61 -7.18
CA ARG A 140 8.62 18.50 -8.09
C ARG A 140 8.68 19.97 -7.62
N MET A 141 8.37 20.21 -6.36
CA MET A 141 8.42 21.54 -5.73
C MET A 141 9.79 22.19 -5.86
N PHE A 142 10.87 21.45 -5.58
CA PHE A 142 12.23 21.98 -5.67
C PHE A 142 12.65 22.31 -7.10
N LEU A 143 12.23 21.49 -8.07
CA LEU A 143 12.53 21.79 -9.48
C LEU A 143 11.73 22.99 -10.00
N ASP A 144 10.50 23.17 -9.53
CA ASP A 144 9.70 24.35 -9.88
C ASP A 144 10.27 25.64 -9.24
N GLU A 145 10.88 25.55 -8.05
CA GLU A 145 11.47 26.69 -7.35
C GLU A 145 12.85 27.08 -7.90
N TYR A 146 13.75 26.11 -8.08
CA TYR A 146 15.16 26.36 -8.39
C TYR A 146 15.53 26.18 -9.88
N GLY A 147 14.64 25.56 -10.68
CA GLY A 147 14.87 25.25 -12.11
C GLY A 147 15.99 24.23 -12.38
N THR A 148 16.80 23.91 -11.38
CA THR A 148 17.91 22.95 -11.42
C THR A 148 17.79 22.02 -10.23
N PRO A 149 18.20 20.73 -10.33
CA PRO A 149 18.04 19.79 -9.22
C PRO A 149 18.93 20.14 -8.02
N PRO A 150 18.38 20.47 -6.83
CA PRO A 150 19.19 20.67 -5.65
C PRO A 150 19.52 19.30 -5.03
N LEU A 151 20.48 18.57 -5.63
CA LEU A 151 20.80 17.18 -5.27
C LEU A 151 21.12 16.97 -3.79
N ALA A 152 21.77 17.92 -3.13
CA ALA A 152 22.05 17.86 -1.71
C ALA A 152 20.76 17.92 -0.87
N MET A 153 19.83 18.81 -1.22
CA MET A 153 18.54 18.93 -0.56
C MET A 153 17.67 17.70 -0.81
N LEU A 154 17.62 17.22 -2.05
CA LEU A 154 16.89 16.00 -2.42
C LEU A 154 17.41 14.77 -1.67
N SER A 155 18.74 14.62 -1.58
CA SER A 155 19.37 13.54 -0.84
C SER A 155 19.04 13.61 0.64
N TYR A 156 19.02 14.81 1.22
CA TYR A 156 18.65 15.00 2.62
C TYR A 156 17.16 14.70 2.87
N THR A 157 16.26 15.28 2.08
CA THR A 157 14.82 15.09 2.30
C THR A 157 14.37 13.66 2.00
N ALA A 158 14.83 13.06 0.90
CA ALA A 158 14.49 11.69 0.58
C ALA A 158 15.24 10.70 1.49
N GLY A 159 16.55 10.87 1.64
CA GLY A 159 17.42 9.93 2.33
C GLY A 159 17.31 9.98 3.85
N GLU A 160 17.36 11.17 4.45
CA GLU A 160 17.35 11.31 5.92
C GLU A 160 15.92 11.44 6.44
N CYS A 161 15.09 12.30 5.84
CA CYS A 161 13.76 12.57 6.37
C CYS A 161 12.72 11.51 6.01
N ASN A 162 12.61 11.13 4.73
CA ASN A 162 11.53 10.26 4.27
C ASN A 162 11.87 8.76 4.39
N TYR A 163 13.11 8.37 4.12
CA TYR A 163 13.56 6.97 4.17
C TYR A 163 14.60 6.68 5.27
N GLY A 164 15.08 7.71 5.97
CA GLY A 164 16.16 7.60 6.95
C GLY A 164 15.64 7.40 8.38
N GLY A 165 14.59 8.14 8.75
CA GLY A 165 13.95 8.06 10.06
C GLY A 165 14.73 8.77 11.16
#